data_AF-A0A942C7J2-F1
#
_entry.id   AF-A0A942C7J2-F1
#
_cell.length_a   1.000
_cell.length_b   1.000
_cell.length_c   1.000
_cell.angle_alpha   90.00
_cell.angle_beta   90.00
_cell.angle_gamma   90.00
#
_symmetry.space_group_name_H-M   'P 1'
#
loop_
_entity.id
_entity.type
_entity.pdbx_description
1 polymer ?
#
loop_
_entity_poly.entity_id
_entity_poly.type
_entity_poly.pdbx_seq_one_letter_code
_entity_poly.pdbx_strand_id
1 'polypeptide(L)'
;MQKSFFRRLVDKILRRNSEDEYRKWLLRYGRVVEGRVIDADDESLNTTTIYYCYHISNVRYESSQLLTPEQGLHRAKYFPGAAVSVRFDPRYPGRAVVE
;
A
#
# COMPACT_ATOMS: atom_id res chain seq x y z
N MET A 1 33.51 -11.77 5.50
CA MET A 1 32.45 -11.38 6.45
C MET A 1 31.22 -12.27 6.22
N GLN A 2 31.18 -13.44 6.88
CA GLN A 2 30.11 -14.43 6.68
C GLN A 2 28.79 -13.91 7.30
N LYS A 3 27.76 -13.72 6.47
CA LYS A 3 26.41 -13.39 6.98
C LYS A 3 25.82 -14.64 7.63
N SER A 4 25.69 -14.59 8.96
CA SER A 4 25.25 -15.70 9.82
C SER A 4 23.91 -16.30 9.37
N PHE A 5 23.91 -17.61 9.17
CA PHE A 5 22.74 -18.46 8.84
C PHE A 5 21.57 -18.24 9.82
N PHE A 6 21.89 -17.96 11.08
CA PHE A 6 20.93 -17.68 12.14
C PHE A 6 20.08 -16.44 11.87
N ARG A 7 20.67 -15.39 11.29
CA ARG A 7 19.93 -14.15 10.98
C ARG A 7 18.90 -14.37 9.88
N ARG A 8 19.25 -15.16 8.85
CA ARG A 8 18.32 -15.56 7.78
C ARG A 8 17.19 -16.43 8.29
N LEU A 9 17.46 -17.33 9.24
CA LEU A 9 16.45 -18.19 9.84
C LEU A 9 15.47 -17.36 10.70
N VAL A 10 16.01 -16.44 11.50
CA VAL A 10 15.24 -15.52 12.33
C VAL A 10 14.41 -14.56 11.47
N ASP A 11 14.96 -14.02 10.38
CA ASP A 11 14.21 -13.19 9.42
C ASP A 11 13.09 -13.98 8.71
N LYS A 12 13.35 -15.26 8.39
CA LYS A 12 12.36 -16.17 7.78
C LYS A 12 11.24 -16.55 8.75
N ILE A 13 11.55 -16.66 10.04
CA ILE A 13 10.58 -16.93 11.11
C ILE A 13 9.82 -15.66 11.51
N LEU A 14 10.47 -14.49 11.52
CA LEU A 14 9.88 -13.22 11.94
C LEU A 14 8.99 -12.56 10.89
N ARG A 15 9.05 -12.94 9.60
CA ARG A 15 8.17 -12.49 8.49
C ARG A 15 7.97 -10.96 8.37
N ARG A 16 8.72 -10.16 9.13
CA ARG A 16 8.55 -8.72 9.34
C ARG A 16 9.26 -7.89 8.28
N ASN A 17 10.09 -8.51 7.45
CA ASN A 17 10.77 -7.83 6.34
C ASN A 17 10.02 -7.95 4.99
N SER A 18 8.92 -8.71 4.86
CA SER A 18 8.35 -8.93 3.51
C SER A 18 7.39 -7.85 3.03
N GLU A 19 6.51 -7.32 3.89
CA GLU A 19 5.43 -6.45 3.41
C GLU A 19 5.89 -5.01 3.20
N ASP A 20 6.66 -4.44 4.13
CA ASP A 20 7.20 -3.09 4.00
C ASP A 20 8.23 -2.99 2.87
N GLU A 21 9.08 -4.00 2.71
CA GLU A 21 9.99 -4.07 1.55
C GLU A 21 9.21 -4.21 0.25
N TYR A 22 8.15 -5.01 0.24
CA TYR A 22 7.30 -5.17 -0.93
C TYR A 22 6.52 -3.89 -1.27
N ARG A 23 6.02 -3.16 -0.28
CA ARG A 23 5.40 -1.83 -0.47
C ARG A 23 6.40 -0.84 -1.03
N LYS A 24 7.63 -0.78 -0.49
CA LYS A 24 8.71 0.04 -1.05
C LYS A 24 9.06 -0.35 -2.48
N TRP A 25 9.10 -1.65 -2.77
CA TRP A 25 9.30 -2.15 -4.12
C TRP A 25 8.15 -1.72 -5.05
N LEU A 26 6.90 -1.79 -4.58
CA LEU A 26 5.71 -1.43 -5.35
C LEU A 26 5.65 0.07 -5.63
N LEU A 27 6.00 0.91 -4.65
CA LEU A 27 6.13 2.35 -4.83
C LEU A 27 7.19 2.71 -5.89
N ARG A 28 8.25 1.89 -6.02
CA ARG A 28 9.32 2.12 -7.00
C ARG A 28 9.03 1.52 -8.38
N TYR A 29 8.48 0.31 -8.46
CA TYR A 29 8.42 -0.49 -9.69
C TYR A 29 7.00 -0.90 -10.11
N GLY A 30 6.01 -0.72 -9.24
CA GLY A 30 4.60 -1.02 -9.53
C GLY A 30 4.09 -0.22 -10.72
N ARG A 31 3.15 -0.80 -11.46
CA ARG A 31 2.45 -0.09 -12.54
C ARG A 31 1.44 0.86 -11.93
N VAL A 32 1.28 2.01 -12.56
CA VAL A 32 0.40 3.08 -12.08
C VAL A 32 -0.95 2.96 -12.78
N VAL A 33 -2.01 3.13 -12.01
CA VAL A 33 -3.38 3.26 -12.50
C VAL A 33 -4.11 4.31 -11.66
N GLU A 34 -5.11 4.96 -12.25
CA GLU A 34 -5.99 5.84 -11.48
C GLU A 34 -6.95 5.00 -10.63
N GLY A 35 -7.07 5.36 -9.36
CA GLY A 35 -8.05 4.84 -8.43
C GLY A 35 -8.93 5.94 -7.85
N ARG A 36 -9.93 5.52 -7.08
CA ARG A 36 -10.84 6.40 -6.34
C ARG A 36 -10.90 5.95 -4.89
N VAL A 37 -10.83 6.90 -3.96
CA VAL A 37 -11.16 6.65 -2.56
C VAL A 37 -12.66 6.37 -2.48
N ILE A 38 -13.02 5.27 -1.83
CA ILE A 38 -14.41 4.90 -1.51
C ILE A 38 -14.77 5.48 -0.16
N ASP A 39 -13.89 5.31 0.82
CA ASP A 39 -14.12 5.74 2.20
C ASP A 39 -12.79 6.06 2.90
N ALA A 40 -12.86 6.81 3.99
CA ALA A 40 -11.72 7.11 4.85
C ALA A 40 -12.17 7.07 6.31
N ASP A 41 -11.48 6.25 7.10
CA ASP A 41 -11.71 6.11 8.54
C ASP A 41 -10.57 6.77 9.31
N ASP A 42 -10.91 7.81 10.06
CA ASP A 42 -10.01 8.57 10.91
C ASP A 42 -10.12 8.05 12.35
N GLU A 43 -9.40 6.97 12.68
CA GLU A 43 -9.35 6.44 14.05
C GLU A 43 -8.64 7.40 15.00
N SER A 44 -7.60 8.09 14.52
CA SER A 44 -6.89 9.13 15.27
C SER A 44 -6.24 10.16 14.34
N LEU A 45 -5.75 11.27 14.88
CA LEU A 45 -5.04 12.32 14.11
C LEU A 45 -3.90 11.79 13.24
N ASN A 46 -3.29 10.65 13.62
CA ASN A 46 -2.14 10.05 12.94
C ASN A 46 -2.45 8.65 12.37
N THR A 47 -3.70 8.20 12.45
CA THR A 47 -4.10 6.85 12.05
C THR A 47 -5.35 6.97 11.20
N THR A 48 -5.13 7.28 9.92
CA THR A 48 -6.18 7.32 8.90
C THR A 48 -6.04 6.09 8.01
N THR A 49 -7.10 5.29 7.94
CA THR A 49 -7.20 4.17 6.99
C THR A 49 -8.06 4.60 5.82
N ILE A 50 -7.53 4.49 4.61
CA ILE A 50 -8.28 4.77 3.39
C ILE A 50 -8.73 3.46 2.73
N TYR A 51 -9.92 3.48 2.18
CA TYR A 51 -10.47 2.41 1.35
C TYR A 51 -10.59 2.94 -0.07
N TYR A 52 -10.06 2.22 -1.05
CA TYR A 52 -9.98 2.70 -2.42
C TYR A 52 -10.22 1.57 -3.43
N CYS A 53 -10.69 1.95 -4.61
CA CYS A 53 -10.84 1.03 -5.73
C CYS A 53 -10.08 1.49 -6.97
N TYR A 54 -9.71 0.54 -7.82
CA TYR A 54 -9.04 0.78 -9.10
C TYR A 54 -9.45 -0.31 -10.09
N HIS A 55 -9.29 -0.03 -11.39
CA HIS A 55 -9.71 -0.93 -12.46
C HIS A 55 -8.52 -1.41 -13.29
N ILE A 56 -8.43 -2.71 -13.50
CA ILE A 56 -7.44 -3.32 -14.40
C ILE A 56 -8.18 -4.27 -15.33
N SER A 57 -8.13 -3.99 -16.64
CA SER A 57 -8.75 -4.82 -17.68
C SER A 57 -10.21 -5.21 -17.37
N ASN A 58 -11.03 -4.23 -17.02
CA ASN A 58 -12.45 -4.36 -16.63
C ASN A 58 -12.74 -5.07 -15.29
N VAL A 59 -11.70 -5.47 -14.55
CA VAL A 59 -11.86 -5.99 -13.18
C VAL A 59 -11.67 -4.85 -12.18
N ARG A 60 -12.67 -4.64 -11.32
CA ARG A 60 -12.60 -3.70 -10.21
C ARG A 60 -11.94 -4.39 -9.02
N TYR A 61 -10.88 -3.79 -8.51
CA TYR A 61 -10.23 -4.18 -7.28
C TYR A 61 -10.54 -3.15 -6.21
N GLU A 62 -10.65 -3.65 -4.98
CA GLU A 62 -10.83 -2.83 -3.77
C GLU A 62 -9.75 -3.22 -2.77
N SER A 63 -9.20 -2.22 -2.09
CA SER A 63 -8.16 -2.43 -1.09
C SER A 63 -8.24 -1.34 -0.02
N SER A 64 -7.59 -1.59 1.10
CA SER A 64 -7.46 -0.65 2.20
C SER A 64 -5.99 -0.44 2.55
N GLN A 65 -5.67 0.77 3.01
CA GLN A 65 -4.31 1.11 3.41
C GLN A 65 -4.33 2.11 4.57
N LEU A 66 -3.49 1.84 5.56
CA LEU A 66 -3.13 2.84 6.55
C LEU A 66 -2.18 3.86 5.92
N LEU A 67 -2.53 5.15 6.00
CA LEU A 67 -1.68 6.23 5.49
C LEU A 67 -0.34 6.23 6.22
N THR A 68 0.75 6.48 5.48
CA THR A 68 2.05 6.75 6.12
C THR A 68 2.00 8.08 6.88
N PRO A 69 2.92 8.35 7.83
CA PRO A 69 2.95 9.63 8.52
C PRO A 69 3.00 10.84 7.56
N GLU A 70 3.72 10.72 6.45
CA GLU A 70 3.82 11.75 5.42
C GLU A 70 2.51 11.94 4.66
N GLN A 71 1.81 10.86 4.32
CA GLN A 71 0.48 10.92 3.69
C GLN A 71 -0.57 11.47 4.68
N GLY A 72 -0.45 11.12 5.96
CA GLY A 72 -1.32 11.58 7.04
C GLY A 72 -1.31 13.10 7.24
N LEU A 73 -0.16 13.76 7.03
CA LEU A 73 -0.08 15.24 7.00
C LEU A 73 -0.98 15.85 5.91
N HIS A 74 -1.32 15.07 4.90
CA HIS A 74 -2.18 15.46 3.79
C HIS A 74 -3.47 14.64 3.73
N ARG A 75 -3.95 14.08 4.86
CA ARG A 75 -5.13 13.20 4.91
C ARG A 75 -6.37 13.77 4.23
N ALA A 76 -6.54 15.11 4.26
CA ALA A 76 -7.64 15.82 3.60
C ALA A 76 -7.69 15.62 2.06
N LYS A 77 -6.63 15.10 1.43
CA LYS A 77 -6.61 14.73 0.01
C LYS A 77 -7.33 13.42 -0.27
N TYR A 78 -7.53 12.58 0.73
CA TYR A 78 -8.10 11.24 0.60
C TYR A 78 -9.56 11.19 1.04
N PHE A 79 -10.36 12.20 0.67
CA PHE A 79 -11.80 12.19 0.94
C PHE A 79 -12.53 11.19 0.02
N PRO A 80 -13.68 10.63 0.41
CA PRO A 80 -14.51 9.78 -0.45
C PRO A 80 -14.78 10.42 -1.82
N GLY A 81 -14.44 9.70 -2.90
CA GLY A 81 -14.53 10.18 -4.27
C GLY A 81 -13.25 10.84 -4.82
N ALA A 82 -12.25 11.12 -3.98
CA ALA A 82 -10.97 11.67 -4.42
C ALA A 82 -10.26 10.72 -5.41
N ALA A 83 -9.65 11.28 -6.45
CA ALA A 83 -8.80 10.53 -7.37
C ALA A 83 -7.43 10.30 -6.73
N VAL A 84 -6.93 9.07 -6.82
CA VAL A 84 -5.64 8.66 -6.26
C VAL A 84 -4.80 7.90 -7.28
N SER A 85 -3.48 8.04 -7.19
CA SER A 85 -2.53 7.22 -7.96
C SER A 85 -2.32 5.90 -7.22
N VAL A 86 -2.69 4.80 -7.85
CA VAL A 86 -2.53 3.45 -7.29
C VAL A 86 -1.42 2.73 -8.03
N ARG A 87 -0.44 2.23 -7.27
CA ARG A 87 0.61 1.35 -7.77
C ARG A 87 0.29 -0.09 -7.45
N PHE A 88 0.31 -0.95 -8.46
CA PHE A 88 -0.02 -2.37 -8.32
C PHE A 88 1.03 -3.28 -8.99
N ASP A 89 1.04 -4.54 -8.57
CA ASP A 89 1.88 -5.58 -9.17
C ASP A 89 1.12 -6.25 -10.33
N PRO A 90 1.59 -6.17 -11.58
CA PRO A 90 0.91 -6.80 -12.72
C PRO A 90 0.74 -8.31 -12.59
N ARG A 91 1.57 -8.99 -11.79
CA ARG A 91 1.46 -10.43 -11.54
C ARG A 91 0.42 -10.74 -10.48
N TYR A 92 0.17 -9.80 -9.57
CA TYR A 92 -0.79 -9.91 -8.48
C TYR A 92 -1.60 -8.62 -8.35
N PRO A 93 -2.58 -8.37 -9.25
CA PRO A 93 -3.28 -7.09 -9.35
C PRO A 93 -3.98 -6.61 -8.08
N GLY A 94 -4.37 -7.54 -7.19
CA GLY A 94 -4.95 -7.21 -5.88
C GLY A 94 -3.96 -6.68 -4.84
N ARG A 95 -2.65 -6.73 -5.12
CA ARG A 95 -1.63 -6.10 -4.27
C ARG A 95 -1.32 -4.71 -4.81
N ALA A 96 -1.81 -3.72 -4.09
CA ALA A 96 -1.70 -2.32 -4.46
C ALA A 96 -1.32 -1.42 -3.27
N VAL A 97 -0.81 -0.25 -3.60
CA VAL A 97 -0.49 0.83 -2.66
C VAL A 97 -0.87 2.17 -3.30
N VAL A 98 -1.41 3.07 -2.49
CA VAL A 98 -1.64 4.46 -2.87
C VAL A 98 -0.36 5.26 -2.66
N GLU A 99 0.01 6.04 -3.67
CA GLU A 99 1.17 6.95 -3.67
C GLU A 99 0.91 8.22 -2.85
#